data_AF-A0A930WM25-F1
#
_entry.id   AF-A0A930WM25-F1
#
_cell.length_a   1.000
_cell.length_b   1.000
_cell.length_c   1.000
_cell.angle_alpha   90.00
_cell.angle_beta   90.00
_cell.angle_gamma   90.00
#
_symmetry.space_group_name_H-M   'P 1'
#
loop_
_entity.id
_entity.type
_entity.pdbx_description
1 polymer ?
#
loop_
_entity_poly.entity_id
_entity_poly.type
_entity_poly.pdbx_seq_one_letter_code
_entity_poly.pdbx_strand_id
1 'polypeptide(L)'
;MKASTLRKERKAQSIKSEIIGEVLNAVTHGIGVALAITALVLLLMKAVAVNNTTQIIAFSVYGASLILLFLASTLYHSFKFTKAAKVFQRIDHSSIYLLIAGTYTPFCLIGIGGQQGLIFCIAIWVFAIGGVIIEAFFLEKFSKISVFLYLAMGWVSIFTLKPLYESMGWGGILYLFLGGLSYSLGTIFYKRKYHNFYHVVWHLFVLAGAIFMFLAVFKYL
;
A
#
# COMPACT_ATOMS: atom_id res chain seq x y z
N MET A 1 -5.05 -13.25 47.11
CA MET A 1 -3.66 -12.94 46.72
C MET A 1 -3.23 -13.52 45.35
N LYS A 2 -3.53 -14.79 45.02
CA LYS A 2 -3.16 -15.40 43.70
C LYS A 2 -3.80 -14.72 42.46
N ALA A 3 -5.08 -14.32 42.54
CA ALA A 3 -5.79 -13.73 41.39
C ALA A 3 -5.27 -12.35 40.96
N SER A 4 -4.77 -11.53 41.90
CA SER A 4 -4.19 -10.23 41.59
C SER A 4 -2.81 -10.34 40.95
N THR A 5 -2.00 -11.33 41.35
CA THR A 5 -0.70 -11.64 40.74
C THR A 5 -0.89 -12.13 39.29
N LEU A 6 -1.77 -13.11 39.07
CA LEU A 6 -2.10 -13.62 37.72
C LEU A 6 -2.61 -12.52 36.79
N ARG A 7 -3.38 -11.56 37.31
CA ARG A 7 -3.88 -10.41 36.53
C ARG A 7 -2.74 -9.45 36.13
N LYS A 8 -1.76 -9.21 37.02
CA LYS A 8 -0.58 -8.39 36.72
C LYS A 8 0.31 -9.06 35.68
N GLU A 9 0.56 -10.35 35.81
CA GLU A 9 1.36 -11.14 34.85
C GLU A 9 0.72 -11.15 33.45
N ARG A 10 -0.59 -11.42 33.35
CA ARG A 10 -1.32 -11.34 32.07
C ARG A 10 -1.25 -9.95 31.44
N LYS A 11 -1.37 -8.89 32.25
CA LYS A 11 -1.26 -7.51 31.76
C LYS A 11 0.16 -7.19 31.25
N ALA A 12 1.19 -7.60 31.97
CA ALA A 12 2.58 -7.42 31.55
C ALA A 12 2.89 -8.19 30.26
N GLN A 13 2.39 -9.42 30.14
CA GLN A 13 2.56 -10.22 28.93
C GLN A 13 1.80 -9.63 27.73
N SER A 14 0.61 -9.08 27.96
CA SER A 14 -0.14 -8.32 26.95
C SER A 14 0.66 -7.13 26.42
N ILE A 15 1.20 -6.28 27.32
CA ILE A 15 2.01 -5.11 26.92
C ILE A 15 3.25 -5.53 26.15
N LYS A 16 3.97 -6.56 26.62
CA LYS A 16 5.15 -7.09 25.93
C LYS A 16 4.81 -7.54 24.51
N SER A 17 3.72 -8.28 24.35
CA SER A 17 3.29 -8.75 23.03
C SER A 17 2.82 -7.63 22.10
N GLU A 18 2.23 -6.56 22.63
CA GLU A 18 1.87 -5.37 21.87
C GLU A 18 3.12 -4.66 21.35
N ILE A 19 4.11 -4.41 22.21
CA ILE A 19 5.38 -3.79 21.82
C ILE A 19 6.09 -4.62 20.74
N ILE A 20 6.17 -5.95 20.91
CA ILE A 20 6.77 -6.83 19.90
C ILE A 20 6.00 -6.75 18.58
N GLY A 21 4.66 -6.74 18.63
CA GLY A 21 3.83 -6.59 17.44
C GLY A 21 4.13 -5.30 16.68
N GLU A 22 4.20 -4.17 17.37
CA GLU A 22 4.51 -2.86 16.77
C GLU A 22 5.94 -2.81 16.20
N VAL A 23 6.93 -3.41 16.88
CA VAL A 23 8.29 -3.56 16.34
C VAL A 23 8.29 -4.38 15.05
N LEU A 24 7.60 -5.52 15.01
CA LEU A 24 7.51 -6.35 13.80
C LEU A 24 6.76 -5.63 12.66
N ASN A 25 5.71 -4.88 12.99
CA ASN A 25 5.01 -4.05 12.01
C ASN A 25 5.95 -3.00 11.40
N ALA A 26 6.74 -2.31 12.23
CA ALA A 26 7.72 -1.33 11.78
C ALA A 26 8.84 -1.97 10.95
N VAL A 27 9.37 -3.13 11.37
CA VAL A 27 10.45 -3.82 10.64
C VAL A 27 9.99 -4.32 9.27
N THR A 28 8.82 -4.96 9.19
CA THR A 28 8.30 -5.50 7.92
C THR A 28 8.12 -4.41 6.86
N HIS A 29 7.53 -3.27 7.22
CA HIS A 29 7.41 -2.15 6.30
C HIS A 29 8.72 -1.36 6.15
N GLY A 30 9.61 -1.36 7.14
CA GLY A 30 10.96 -0.80 7.01
C GLY A 30 11.79 -1.51 5.94
N ILE A 31 11.68 -2.84 5.85
CA ILE A 31 12.21 -3.63 4.72
C ILE A 31 11.55 -3.19 3.40
N GLY A 32 10.24 -2.97 3.43
CA GLY A 32 9.48 -2.41 2.32
C GLY A 32 10.03 -1.07 1.81
N VAL A 33 10.51 -0.17 2.69
CA VAL A 33 11.15 1.10 2.29
C VAL A 33 12.39 0.84 1.45
N ALA A 34 13.29 -0.04 1.90
CA ALA A 34 14.51 -0.36 1.16
C ALA A 34 14.21 -0.99 -0.20
N LEU A 35 13.22 -1.89 -0.26
CA LEU A 35 12.74 -2.49 -1.50
C LEU A 35 12.09 -1.46 -2.43
N ALA A 36 11.32 -0.52 -1.90
CA ALA A 36 10.69 0.54 -2.68
C ALA A 36 11.69 1.51 -3.30
N ILE A 37 12.74 1.88 -2.57
CA ILE A 37 13.86 2.69 -3.10
C ILE A 37 14.54 1.93 -4.23
N THR A 38 14.84 0.64 -4.02
CA THR A 38 15.45 -0.22 -5.04
C THR A 38 14.56 -0.33 -6.29
N ALA A 39 13.26 -0.54 -6.10
CA ALA A 39 12.27 -0.60 -7.17
C ALA A 39 12.22 0.70 -7.99
N LEU A 40 12.19 1.87 -7.33
CA LEU A 40 12.22 3.17 -7.99
C LEU A 40 13.49 3.34 -8.83
N VAL A 41 14.67 3.04 -8.27
CA VAL A 41 15.94 3.14 -8.99
C VAL A 41 15.95 2.24 -10.24
N LEU A 42 15.54 0.97 -10.10
CA LEU A 42 15.49 0.02 -11.22
C LEU A 42 14.54 0.48 -12.34
N LEU A 43 13.37 1.01 -11.97
CA LEU A 43 12.41 1.53 -12.94
C LEU A 43 12.95 2.78 -13.66
N LEU A 44 13.56 3.71 -12.93
CA LEU A 44 14.15 4.91 -13.54
C LEU A 44 15.31 4.57 -14.47
N MET A 45 16.19 3.63 -14.09
CA MET A 45 17.25 3.15 -14.98
C MET A 45 16.68 2.58 -16.27
N LYS A 46 15.59 1.79 -16.19
CA LYS A 46 14.89 1.26 -17.36
C LYS A 46 14.34 2.38 -18.25
N ALA A 47 13.68 3.37 -17.68
CA ALA A 47 13.07 4.47 -18.44
C ALA A 47 14.10 5.40 -19.09
N VAL A 48 15.20 5.69 -18.39
CA VAL A 48 16.30 6.51 -18.90
C VAL A 48 17.04 5.80 -20.04
N ALA A 49 17.23 4.47 -19.94
CA ALA A 49 17.90 3.70 -20.99
C ALA A 49 17.21 3.80 -22.36
N VAL A 50 15.89 4.07 -22.38
CA VAL A 50 15.10 4.23 -23.61
C VAL A 50 14.66 5.69 -23.86
N ASN A 51 15.17 6.65 -23.08
CA ASN A 51 14.83 8.08 -23.15
C ASN A 51 13.32 8.37 -23.18
N ASN A 52 12.53 7.63 -22.39
CA ASN A 52 11.07 7.77 -22.39
C ASN A 52 10.58 8.63 -21.21
N THR A 53 10.24 9.88 -21.48
CA THR A 53 9.74 10.84 -20.48
C THR A 53 8.48 10.37 -19.77
N THR A 54 7.54 9.75 -20.48
CA THR A 54 6.30 9.22 -19.89
C THR A 54 6.60 8.11 -18.88
N GLN A 55 7.53 7.21 -19.21
CA GLN A 55 7.98 6.18 -18.27
C GLN A 55 8.68 6.79 -17.04
N ILE A 56 9.54 7.79 -17.24
CA ILE A 56 10.23 8.48 -16.11
C ILE A 56 9.19 9.07 -15.15
N ILE A 57 8.19 9.79 -15.65
CA ILE A 57 7.15 10.41 -14.82
C ILE A 57 6.34 9.32 -14.11
N ALA A 58 5.83 8.34 -14.84
CA ALA A 58 4.94 7.32 -14.29
C ALA A 58 5.63 6.46 -13.23
N PHE A 59 6.88 6.07 -13.49
CA PHE A 59 7.68 5.29 -12.54
C PHE A 59 8.12 6.11 -11.33
N SER A 60 8.42 7.40 -11.50
CA SER A 60 8.73 8.29 -10.37
C SER A 60 7.54 8.38 -9.41
N VAL A 61 6.34 8.59 -9.95
CA VAL A 61 5.10 8.68 -9.15
C VAL A 61 4.81 7.37 -8.42
N TYR A 62 4.94 6.24 -9.12
CA TYR A 62 4.73 4.92 -8.52
C TYR A 62 5.77 4.59 -7.42
N GLY A 63 7.05 4.79 -7.69
CA GLY A 63 8.10 4.52 -6.73
C GLY A 63 8.05 5.45 -5.51
N ALA A 64 7.74 6.73 -5.72
CA ALA A 64 7.56 7.69 -4.63
C ALA A 64 6.38 7.31 -3.72
N SER A 65 5.26 6.82 -4.28
CA SER A 65 4.11 6.39 -3.48
C SER A 65 4.39 5.10 -2.69
N LEU A 66 5.17 4.16 -3.24
CA LEU A 66 5.66 2.99 -2.50
C LEU A 66 6.51 3.40 -1.30
N ILE A 67 7.50 4.28 -1.52
CA ILE A 67 8.37 4.79 -0.45
C ILE A 67 7.53 5.48 0.61
N LEU A 68 6.59 6.34 0.20
CA LEU A 68 5.71 7.07 1.11
C LEU A 68 4.87 6.13 1.97
N LEU A 69 4.22 5.12 1.40
CA LEU A 69 3.43 4.14 2.17
C LEU A 69 4.30 3.43 3.21
N PHE A 70 5.37 2.79 2.75
CA PHE A 70 6.17 1.95 3.63
C PHE A 70 6.86 2.77 4.71
N LEU A 71 7.29 3.99 4.40
CA LEU A 71 7.88 4.89 5.38
C LEU A 71 6.84 5.39 6.38
N ALA A 72 5.67 5.85 5.91
CA ALA A 72 4.60 6.32 6.77
C ALA A 72 4.18 5.26 7.79
N SER A 73 4.03 4.02 7.32
CA SER A 73 3.68 2.88 8.17
C SER A 73 4.78 2.53 9.17
N THR A 74 6.04 2.50 8.71
CA THR A 74 7.20 2.27 9.58
C THR A 74 7.24 3.30 10.71
N LEU A 75 7.04 4.58 10.39
CA LEU A 75 7.06 5.67 11.37
C LEU A 75 5.86 5.59 12.32
N TYR A 76 4.66 5.28 11.82
CA TYR A 76 3.48 5.12 12.66
C TYR A 76 3.68 4.05 13.74
N HIS A 77 4.14 2.86 13.35
CA HIS A 77 4.37 1.77 14.30
C HIS A 77 5.57 2.04 15.23
N SER A 78 6.60 2.74 14.74
CA SER A 78 7.73 3.17 15.58
C SER A 78 7.32 4.20 16.64
N PHE A 79 6.38 5.08 16.32
CA PHE A 79 5.91 6.16 17.21
C PHE A 79 4.59 5.84 17.93
N LYS A 80 4.12 4.59 17.88
CA LYS A 80 2.81 4.16 18.40
C LYS A 80 2.54 4.60 19.84
N PHE A 81 3.55 4.57 20.70
CA PHE A 81 3.44 4.87 22.13
C PHE A 81 3.79 6.33 22.48
N THR A 82 3.87 7.21 21.48
CA THR A 82 4.22 8.63 21.65
C THR A 82 3.03 9.54 21.36
N LYS A 83 3.16 10.83 21.69
CA LYS A 83 2.15 11.85 21.35
C LYS A 83 1.95 12.03 19.84
N ALA A 84 2.93 11.63 19.02
CA ALA A 84 2.89 11.77 17.56
C ALA A 84 2.06 10.68 16.86
N ALA A 85 1.64 9.62 17.57
CA ALA A 85 0.99 8.46 16.99
C ALA A 85 -0.22 8.81 16.10
N LYS A 86 -1.06 9.76 16.54
CA LYS A 86 -2.25 10.18 15.76
C LYS A 86 -1.92 10.84 14.44
N VAL A 87 -0.82 11.60 14.38
CA VAL A 87 -0.37 12.27 13.15
C VAL A 87 0.15 11.23 12.18
N PHE A 88 1.05 10.36 12.63
CA PHE A 88 1.59 9.31 11.76
C PHE A 88 0.54 8.29 11.33
N GLN A 89 -0.47 8.02 12.17
CA GLN A 89 -1.61 7.19 11.77
C GLN A 89 -2.39 7.79 10.59
N ARG A 90 -2.63 9.10 10.61
CA ARG A 90 -3.28 9.80 9.48
C ARG A 90 -2.45 9.70 8.22
N ILE A 91 -1.14 9.89 8.33
CA ILE A 91 -0.22 9.82 7.18
C ILE A 91 -0.19 8.38 6.64
N ASP A 92 -0.06 7.38 7.51
CA ASP A 92 -0.06 5.96 7.17
C ASP A 92 -1.34 5.56 6.42
N HIS A 93 -2.52 5.82 6.99
CA HIS A 93 -3.77 5.47 6.33
C HIS A 93 -4.02 6.28 5.04
N SER A 94 -3.61 7.55 4.98
CA SER A 94 -3.74 8.38 3.78
C SER A 94 -2.86 7.87 2.65
N SER A 95 -1.65 7.39 2.99
CA SER A 95 -0.68 6.91 2.01
C SER A 95 -1.15 5.66 1.25
N ILE A 96 -2.12 4.90 1.78
CA ILE A 96 -2.77 3.79 1.07
C ILE A 96 -3.49 4.30 -0.20
N TYR A 97 -4.25 5.40 -0.10
CA TYR A 97 -4.91 6.00 -1.27
C TYR A 97 -3.91 6.46 -2.31
N LEU A 98 -2.81 7.09 -1.87
CA LEU A 98 -1.74 7.55 -2.74
C LEU A 98 -0.98 6.40 -3.39
N LEU A 99 -0.75 5.29 -2.68
CA LEU A 99 -0.15 4.10 -3.28
C LEU A 99 -1.07 3.50 -4.34
N ILE A 100 -2.38 3.39 -4.09
CA ILE A 100 -3.32 2.88 -5.08
C ILE A 100 -3.21 3.72 -6.36
N ALA A 101 -3.33 5.05 -6.25
CA ALA A 101 -3.21 5.94 -7.42
C ALA A 101 -1.83 5.91 -8.08
N GLY A 102 -0.76 5.90 -7.30
CA GLY A 102 0.60 5.78 -7.82
C GLY A 102 0.83 4.45 -8.53
N THR A 103 0.26 3.34 -8.05
CA THR A 103 0.30 2.03 -8.71
C THR A 103 -0.43 2.05 -10.05
N TYR A 104 -1.59 2.70 -10.11
CA TYR A 104 -2.33 2.86 -11.38
C TYR A 104 -1.57 3.72 -12.40
N THR A 105 -0.77 4.69 -11.97
CA THR A 105 -0.13 5.66 -12.86
C THR A 105 0.64 5.02 -14.04
N PRO A 106 1.55 4.04 -13.87
CA PRO A 106 2.19 3.35 -14.99
C PRO A 106 1.20 2.52 -15.84
N PHE A 107 0.23 1.83 -15.23
CA PHE A 107 -0.80 1.12 -16.00
C PHE A 107 -1.63 2.07 -16.87
N CYS A 108 -1.93 3.26 -16.37
CA CYS A 108 -2.69 4.27 -17.09
C CYS A 108 -1.87 4.92 -18.21
N LEU A 109 -0.71 5.48 -17.88
CA LEU A 109 0.05 6.33 -18.79
C LEU A 109 0.86 5.53 -19.82
N ILE A 110 1.27 4.31 -19.48
CA ILE A 110 2.07 3.43 -20.34
C ILE A 110 1.20 2.30 -20.89
N GLY A 111 0.54 1.55 -20.00
CA GLY A 111 -0.21 0.34 -20.38
C GLY A 111 -1.42 0.63 -21.27
N ILE A 112 -2.33 1.49 -20.78
CA ILE A 112 -3.49 1.94 -21.56
C ILE A 112 -3.08 3.02 -22.57
N GLY A 113 -2.29 4.00 -22.12
CA GLY A 113 -1.78 5.08 -22.94
C GLY A 113 -2.86 6.02 -23.50
N GLY A 114 -2.40 7.01 -24.28
CA GLY A 114 -3.26 7.95 -24.97
C GLY A 114 -4.25 8.72 -24.07
N GLN A 115 -5.34 9.18 -24.67
CA GLN A 115 -6.36 9.97 -23.97
C GLN A 115 -7.12 9.13 -22.92
N GLN A 116 -7.40 7.86 -23.22
CA GLN A 116 -8.10 6.97 -22.31
C GLN A 116 -7.31 6.74 -21.02
N GLY A 117 -6.02 6.45 -21.13
CA GLY A 117 -5.11 6.29 -19.99
C GLY A 117 -5.05 7.56 -19.13
N LEU A 118 -4.96 8.73 -19.75
CA LEU A 118 -4.93 10.01 -19.03
C LEU A 118 -6.23 10.27 -18.24
N ILE A 119 -7.40 10.09 -18.87
CA ILE A 119 -8.71 10.27 -18.22
C ILE A 119 -8.83 9.34 -17.01
N PHE A 120 -8.45 8.08 -17.17
CA PHE A 120 -8.51 7.09 -16.10
C PHE A 120 -7.53 7.42 -14.97
N CYS A 121 -6.32 7.89 -15.30
CA CYS A 121 -5.34 8.36 -14.34
C CYS A 121 -5.91 9.52 -13.49
N ILE A 122 -6.46 10.55 -14.13
CA ILE A 122 -7.06 11.70 -13.45
C ILE A 122 -8.19 11.25 -12.52
N ALA A 123 -9.09 10.39 -13.00
CA ALA A 123 -10.21 9.89 -12.20
C ALA A 123 -9.73 9.18 -10.92
N ILE A 124 -8.76 8.28 -11.03
CA ILE A 124 -8.18 7.57 -9.88
C ILE A 124 -7.51 8.54 -8.89
N TRP A 125 -6.77 9.53 -9.39
CA TRP A 125 -6.13 10.54 -8.53
C TRP A 125 -7.14 11.43 -7.81
N VAL A 126 -8.25 11.81 -8.46
CA VAL A 126 -9.36 12.54 -7.81
C VAL A 126 -9.95 11.72 -6.67
N PHE A 127 -10.24 10.43 -6.90
CA PHE A 127 -10.71 9.55 -5.82
C PHE A 127 -9.69 9.42 -4.69
N ALA A 128 -8.39 9.31 -5.01
CA ALA A 128 -7.34 9.21 -4.01
C ALA A 128 -7.25 10.47 -3.15
N ILE A 129 -7.29 11.65 -3.75
CA ILE A 129 -7.27 12.93 -3.02
C ILE A 129 -8.51 13.05 -2.13
N GLY A 130 -9.69 12.68 -2.63
CA GLY A 130 -10.91 12.62 -1.81
C GLY A 130 -10.75 11.68 -0.61
N GLY A 131 -10.18 10.49 -0.82
CA GLY A 131 -9.87 9.53 0.24
C GLY A 131 -8.90 10.08 1.29
N VAL A 132 -7.81 10.73 0.85
CA VAL A 132 -6.84 11.40 1.75
C VAL A 132 -7.53 12.47 2.59
N ILE A 133 -8.38 13.30 2.01
CA ILE A 133 -9.14 14.33 2.74
C ILE A 133 -10.03 13.67 3.80
N ILE A 134 -10.77 12.63 3.43
CA ILE A 134 -11.64 11.91 4.38
C ILE A 134 -10.82 11.34 5.54
N GLU A 135 -9.69 10.70 5.26
CA GLU A 135 -8.86 10.07 6.28
C GLU A 135 -8.17 11.10 7.19
N ALA A 136 -7.72 12.22 6.64
CA ALA A 136 -7.08 13.30 7.38
C ALA A 136 -8.00 13.96 8.41
N PHE A 137 -9.29 14.14 8.07
CA PHE A 137 -10.27 14.82 8.94
C PHE A 137 -11.14 13.86 9.76
N PHE A 138 -11.38 12.63 9.30
CA PHE A 138 -12.39 11.73 9.87
C PHE A 138 -11.90 10.32 10.26
N LEU A 139 -10.58 10.11 10.34
CA LEU A 139 -9.83 8.88 10.70
C LEU A 139 -10.60 7.81 11.50
N GLU A 140 -11.22 8.18 12.62
CA GLU A 140 -11.84 7.20 13.54
C GLU A 140 -13.30 6.88 13.20
N LYS A 141 -14.03 7.82 12.59
CA LYS A 141 -15.48 7.69 12.35
C LYS A 141 -15.79 6.74 11.20
N PHE A 142 -14.88 6.65 10.22
CA PHE A 142 -15.15 5.99 8.93
C PHE A 142 -14.20 4.83 8.59
N SER A 143 -13.49 4.25 9.57
CA SER A 143 -12.53 3.15 9.36
C SER A 143 -13.08 1.92 8.61
N LYS A 144 -14.40 1.68 8.60
CA LYS A 144 -15.05 0.65 7.75
C LYS A 144 -15.22 1.09 6.31
N ILE A 145 -15.58 2.35 6.10
CA ILE A 145 -15.72 2.96 4.79
C ILE A 145 -14.36 3.06 4.10
N SER A 146 -13.29 3.44 4.80
CA SER A 146 -11.95 3.52 4.21
C SER A 146 -11.50 2.19 3.60
N VAL A 147 -11.69 1.06 4.31
CA VAL A 147 -11.35 -0.27 3.78
C VAL A 147 -12.17 -0.61 2.53
N PHE A 148 -13.46 -0.29 2.53
CA PHE A 148 -14.29 -0.46 1.35
C PHE A 148 -13.80 0.40 0.17
N LEU A 149 -13.46 1.66 0.41
CA LEU A 149 -12.95 2.57 -0.61
C LEU A 149 -11.61 2.10 -1.17
N TYR A 150 -10.69 1.59 -0.33
CA TYR A 150 -9.43 1.00 -0.79
C TYR A 150 -9.66 -0.15 -1.76
N LEU A 151 -10.56 -1.09 -1.40
CA LEU A 151 -10.89 -2.23 -2.23
C LEU A 151 -11.60 -1.79 -3.52
N ALA A 152 -12.60 -0.92 -3.41
CA ALA A 152 -13.32 -0.40 -4.57
C ALA A 152 -12.36 0.26 -5.57
N MET A 153 -11.46 1.14 -5.10
CA MET A 153 -10.44 1.77 -5.93
C MET A 153 -9.44 0.75 -6.50
N GLY A 154 -9.02 -0.24 -5.71
CA GLY A 154 -8.07 -1.28 -6.14
C GLY A 154 -8.59 -2.15 -7.29
N TRP A 155 -9.91 -2.32 -7.41
CA TRP A 155 -10.54 -3.18 -8.41
C TRP A 155 -11.09 -2.45 -9.64
N VAL A 156 -10.96 -1.11 -9.73
CA VAL A 156 -11.39 -0.34 -10.92
C VAL A 156 -10.63 -0.79 -12.19
N SER A 157 -9.43 -1.38 -12.05
CA SER A 157 -8.67 -1.99 -13.16
C SER A 157 -9.46 -3.03 -13.97
N ILE A 158 -10.51 -3.63 -13.42
CA ILE A 158 -11.40 -4.54 -14.17
C ILE A 158 -11.96 -3.86 -15.42
N PHE A 159 -12.29 -2.57 -15.35
CA PHE A 159 -12.85 -1.81 -16.46
C PHE A 159 -11.83 -1.51 -17.58
N THR A 160 -10.54 -1.72 -17.32
CA THR A 160 -9.44 -1.48 -18.26
C THR A 160 -8.66 -2.75 -18.59
N LEU A 161 -9.22 -3.93 -18.30
CA LEU A 161 -8.55 -5.22 -18.57
C LEU A 161 -8.20 -5.44 -20.04
N LYS A 162 -9.07 -5.05 -20.98
CA LYS A 162 -8.79 -5.23 -22.42
C LYS A 162 -7.54 -4.47 -22.88
N PRO A 163 -7.44 -3.14 -22.72
CA PRO A 163 -6.23 -2.42 -23.13
C PRO A 163 -5.00 -2.84 -22.34
N LEU A 164 -5.14 -3.20 -21.06
CA LEU A 164 -4.02 -3.75 -20.28
C LEU A 164 -3.57 -5.10 -20.85
N TYR A 165 -4.48 -6.01 -21.17
CA TYR A 165 -4.14 -7.28 -21.78
C TYR A 165 -3.42 -7.11 -23.13
N GLU A 166 -3.87 -6.18 -23.96
CA GLU A 166 -3.24 -5.86 -25.25
C GLU A 166 -1.81 -5.30 -25.08
N SER A 167 -1.53 -4.62 -23.96
CA SER A 167 -0.21 -4.04 -23.66
C SER A 167 0.77 -5.02 -23.01
N MET A 168 0.34 -5.75 -21.98
CA MET A 168 1.24 -6.54 -21.11
C MET A 168 1.01 -8.05 -21.21
N GLY A 169 0.02 -8.49 -21.99
CA GLY A 169 -0.32 -9.89 -22.18
C GLY A 169 -0.73 -10.61 -20.88
N TRP A 170 -0.85 -11.93 -20.95
CA TRP A 170 -1.25 -12.76 -19.81
C TRP A 170 -0.26 -12.70 -18.65
N GLY A 171 1.04 -12.59 -18.93
CA GLY A 171 2.09 -12.54 -17.91
C GLY A 171 1.93 -11.32 -16.99
N GLY A 172 1.73 -10.13 -17.57
CA GLY A 172 1.44 -8.94 -16.77
C GLY A 172 0.12 -9.08 -16.03
N ILE A 173 -0.95 -9.53 -16.70
CA ILE A 173 -2.29 -9.63 -16.10
C ILE A 173 -2.28 -10.55 -14.89
N LEU A 174 -1.51 -11.64 -14.94
CA LEU A 174 -1.33 -12.55 -13.82
C LEU A 174 -0.69 -11.83 -12.62
N TYR A 175 0.39 -11.08 -12.81
CA TYR A 175 1.01 -10.32 -11.71
C TYR A 175 0.09 -9.24 -11.15
N LEU A 176 -0.63 -8.51 -12.02
CA LEU A 176 -1.65 -7.54 -11.60
C LEU A 176 -2.73 -8.20 -10.73
N PHE A 177 -3.24 -9.34 -11.17
CA PHE A 177 -4.26 -10.10 -10.46
C PHE A 177 -3.74 -10.64 -9.12
N LEU A 178 -2.54 -11.24 -9.09
CA LEU A 178 -1.92 -11.74 -7.86
C LEU A 178 -1.66 -10.59 -6.87
N GLY A 179 -1.24 -9.42 -7.36
CA GLY A 179 -1.09 -8.22 -6.54
C GLY A 179 -2.42 -7.77 -5.93
N GLY A 180 -3.46 -7.62 -6.74
CA GLY A 180 -4.81 -7.24 -6.29
C GLY A 180 -5.41 -8.24 -5.31
N LEU A 181 -5.21 -9.54 -5.55
CA LEU A 181 -5.62 -10.62 -4.67
C LEU A 181 -4.87 -10.57 -3.33
N SER A 182 -3.54 -10.35 -3.35
CA SER A 182 -2.74 -10.22 -2.12
C SER A 182 -3.24 -9.08 -1.24
N TYR A 183 -3.46 -7.90 -1.81
CA TYR A 183 -4.04 -6.77 -1.07
C TYR A 183 -5.42 -7.09 -0.50
N SER A 184 -6.27 -7.74 -1.30
CA SER A 184 -7.64 -8.09 -0.87
C SER A 184 -7.64 -9.09 0.28
N LEU A 185 -6.89 -10.19 0.16
CA LEU A 185 -6.77 -11.22 1.19
C LEU A 185 -6.17 -10.68 2.48
N GLY A 186 -5.21 -9.76 2.37
CA GLY A 186 -4.66 -9.09 3.54
C GLY A 186 -5.74 -8.45 4.42
N THR A 187 -6.79 -7.87 3.83
CA THR A 187 -7.78 -7.09 4.60
C THR A 187 -8.54 -7.95 5.62
N ILE A 188 -8.56 -9.27 5.44
CA ILE A 188 -9.12 -10.24 6.37
C ILE A 188 -8.40 -10.19 7.73
N PHE A 189 -7.10 -9.91 7.72
CA PHE A 189 -6.25 -9.84 8.91
C PHE A 189 -6.19 -8.42 9.51
N TYR A 190 -6.41 -7.38 8.70
CA TYR A 190 -6.33 -5.97 9.12
C TYR A 190 -7.16 -5.62 10.37
N LYS A 191 -8.39 -6.16 10.49
CA LYS A 191 -9.33 -5.81 11.60
C LYS A 191 -9.44 -6.83 12.72
N ARG A 192 -8.65 -7.91 12.70
CA ARG A 192 -8.74 -8.94 13.74
C ARG A 192 -7.97 -8.51 14.99
N LYS A 193 -8.69 -7.94 15.96
CA LYS A 193 -8.15 -7.46 17.25
C LYS A 193 -7.68 -8.55 18.22
N TYR A 194 -7.95 -9.83 17.92
CA TYR A 194 -7.77 -10.90 18.90
C TYR A 194 -6.33 -11.41 19.04
N HIS A 195 -5.42 -11.10 18.12
CA HIS A 195 -4.00 -11.45 18.26
C HIS A 195 -3.12 -10.29 17.81
N ASN A 196 -2.11 -9.96 18.62
CA ASN A 196 -1.19 -8.83 18.42
C ASN A 196 -0.31 -8.94 17.16
N PHE A 197 -0.39 -10.06 16.42
CA PHE A 197 0.40 -10.32 15.21
C PHE A 197 -0.40 -10.32 13.91
N TYR A 198 -1.74 -10.23 13.94
CA TYR A 198 -2.52 -10.21 12.69
C TYR A 198 -2.21 -8.99 11.82
N HIS A 199 -1.84 -7.86 12.44
CA HIS A 199 -1.42 -6.68 11.70
C HIS A 199 -0.09 -6.89 10.97
N VAL A 200 0.82 -7.68 11.56
CA VAL A 200 2.08 -8.07 10.90
C VAL A 200 1.79 -8.92 9.68
N VAL A 201 0.82 -9.85 9.77
CA VAL A 201 0.39 -10.65 8.62
C VAL A 201 -0.20 -9.76 7.53
N TRP A 202 -1.01 -8.76 7.89
CA TRP A 202 -1.50 -7.74 6.95
C TRP A 202 -0.34 -7.02 6.23
N HIS A 203 0.70 -6.60 6.95
CA HIS A 203 1.89 -5.97 6.35
C HIS A 203 2.60 -6.87 5.34
N LEU A 204 2.70 -8.17 5.63
CA LEU A 204 3.30 -9.12 4.70
C LEU A 204 2.47 -9.26 3.41
N PHE A 205 1.14 -9.26 3.50
CA PHE A 205 0.27 -9.25 2.31
C PHE A 205 0.38 -7.96 1.50
N VAL A 206 0.50 -6.81 2.16
CA VAL A 206 0.72 -5.51 1.50
C VAL A 206 2.06 -5.51 0.78
N LEU A 207 3.13 -5.99 1.43
CA LEU A 207 4.46 -6.10 0.82
C LEU A 207 4.48 -7.06 -0.37
N ALA A 208 3.85 -8.25 -0.24
CA ALA A 208 3.73 -9.21 -1.33
C ALA A 208 2.91 -8.62 -2.51
N GLY A 209 1.83 -7.91 -2.21
CA GLY A 209 1.03 -7.21 -3.22
C GLY A 209 1.86 -6.16 -3.97
N ALA A 210 2.64 -5.36 -3.26
CA ALA A 210 3.54 -4.37 -3.84
C ALA A 210 4.62 -5.01 -4.73
N ILE A 211 5.18 -6.16 -4.32
CA ILE A 211 6.15 -6.91 -5.13
C ILE A 211 5.51 -7.40 -6.42
N PHE A 212 4.30 -7.98 -6.37
CA PHE A 212 3.62 -8.43 -7.60
C PHE A 212 3.29 -7.26 -8.53
N MET A 213 2.81 -6.13 -7.99
CA MET A 213 2.57 -4.92 -8.79
C MET A 213 3.85 -4.38 -9.42
N PHE A 214 4.95 -4.35 -8.67
CA PHE A 214 6.26 -3.96 -9.19
C PHE A 214 6.71 -4.89 -10.31
N LEU A 215 6.54 -6.21 -10.16
CA LEU A 215 6.91 -7.17 -11.20
C LEU A 215 6.06 -7.01 -12.46
N ALA A 216 4.76 -6.71 -12.33
CA ALA A 216 3.90 -6.38 -13.47
C ALA A 216 4.45 -5.17 -14.23
N VAL A 217 4.74 -4.07 -13.51
CA VAL A 217 5.25 -2.83 -14.11
C VAL A 217 6.64 -3.06 -14.70
N PHE A 218 7.60 -3.54 -13.91
CA PHE A 218 9.00 -3.65 -14.31
C PHE A 218 9.22 -4.59 -15.50
N LYS A 219 8.49 -5.72 -15.57
CA LYS A 219 8.68 -6.70 -16.64
C LYS A 219 7.84 -6.42 -17.89
N TYR A 220 6.69 -5.77 -17.76
CA TYR A 220 5.71 -5.69 -18.85
C TYR A 220 5.34 -4.27 -19.30
N LEU A 221 5.81 -3.21 -18.64
CA LEU A 221 5.63 -1.80 -19.03
C LEU A 221 6.97 -1.08 -19.16
#